data_AF-A0A7Z9VZH6-F1
#
_entry.id   AF-A0A7Z9VZH6-F1
#
_cell.length_a   1.000
_cell.length_b   1.000
_cell.length_c   1.000
_cell.angle_alpha   90.00
_cell.angle_beta   90.00
_cell.angle_gamma   90.00
#
_symmetry.space_group_name_H-M   'P 1'
#
loop_
_entity.id
_entity.type
_entity.pdbx_description
1 polymer ?
#
loop_
_entity_poly.entity_id
_entity_poly.type
_entity_poly.pdbx_seq_one_letter_code
_entity_poly.pdbx_strand_id
1 'polypeptide(L)'
;MIGLVLLYGFGVNYIMVQTIDPQVIAGINQWVFFGGYFASCLAGIYLFNTSSNPLVSFVGYNLVVVPFGLIVNLVVHQYDPELVQAAIRVTALVTMLMMTLGSIFPSFFEKIVGALTLALLAVIVVEVVEIFIFGIHHGVIDWIVAGIFCGYIGYDWARANKIPYTLDNAVDSAAALYMDIINLFLRILRIMGRKK
;
A
#
# COMPACT_ATOMS: atom_id res chain seq x y z
N MET A 1 5.45 3.81 18.31
CA MET A 1 6.30 4.43 17.27
C MET A 1 5.81 4.11 15.86
N ILE A 2 5.54 2.84 15.53
CA ILE A 2 5.01 2.41 14.21
C ILE A 2 3.83 3.29 13.74
N GLY A 3 2.82 3.48 14.60
CA GLY A 3 1.66 4.32 14.26
C GLY A 3 1.98 5.77 13.91
N LEU A 4 3.02 6.37 14.51
CA LEU A 4 3.44 7.74 14.17
C LEU A 4 4.10 7.79 12.79
N VAL A 5 4.92 6.78 12.46
CA VAL A 5 5.56 6.67 11.14
C VAL A 5 4.51 6.42 10.04
N LEU A 6 3.50 5.59 10.33
CA LEU A 6 2.35 5.40 9.44
C LEU A 6 1.57 6.69 9.21
N LEU A 7 1.23 7.40 10.28
CA LEU A 7 0.52 8.69 10.19
C LEU A 7 1.34 9.73 9.44
N TYR A 8 2.67 9.72 9.57
CA TYR A 8 3.55 10.57 8.75
C TYR A 8 3.41 10.25 7.27
N GLY A 9 3.50 8.98 6.86
CA GLY A 9 3.36 8.60 5.45
C GLY A 9 1.99 8.95 4.87
N PHE A 10 0.91 8.72 5.62
CA PHE A 10 -0.43 9.15 5.22
C PHE A 10 -0.57 10.67 5.15
N GLY A 11 0.05 11.39 6.08
CA GLY A 11 0.08 12.86 6.09
C GLY A 11 0.82 13.42 4.87
N VAL A 12 1.95 12.82 4.50
CA VAL A 12 2.69 13.19 3.28
C VAL A 12 1.82 12.98 2.05
N ASN A 13 1.17 11.82 1.90
CA ASN A 13 0.24 11.59 0.78
C ASN A 13 -0.90 12.60 0.75
N TYR A 14 -1.51 12.89 1.91
CA TYR A 14 -2.58 13.86 2.02
C TYR A 14 -2.13 15.25 1.53
N ILE A 15 -0.94 15.70 1.97
CA ILE A 15 -0.36 16.97 1.51
C ILE A 15 -0.09 16.91 0.00
N MET A 16 0.48 15.82 -0.51
CA MET A 16 0.76 15.66 -1.94
C MET A 16 -0.51 15.74 -2.80
N VAL A 17 -1.61 15.10 -2.36
CA VAL A 17 -2.91 15.15 -3.05
C VAL A 17 -3.49 16.58 -3.06
N GLN A 18 -3.25 17.38 -2.02
CA GLN A 18 -3.74 18.76 -1.95
C GLN A 18 -2.86 19.77 -2.71
N THR A 19 -1.56 19.50 -2.84
CA THR A 19 -0.56 20.48 -3.32
C THR A 19 -0.07 20.22 -4.73
N ILE A 20 -0.01 18.96 -5.17
CA ILE A 20 0.49 18.59 -6.49
C ILE A 20 -0.69 18.50 -7.43
N ASP A 21 -0.66 19.33 -8.47
CA ASP A 21 -1.64 19.27 -9.57
C ASP A 21 -1.51 17.91 -10.32
N PRO A 22 -2.57 17.08 -10.37
CA PRO A 22 -2.56 15.81 -11.08
C PRO A 22 -2.13 15.94 -12.55
N GLN A 23 -2.37 17.09 -13.18
CA GLN A 23 -2.03 17.37 -14.57
C GLN A 23 -0.51 17.41 -14.77
N VAL A 24 0.25 17.85 -13.76
CA VAL A 24 1.72 17.83 -13.77
C VAL A 24 2.22 16.39 -13.81
N ILE A 25 1.59 15.50 -13.05
CA ILE A 25 1.96 14.08 -13.01
C ILE A 25 1.56 13.38 -14.31
N ALA A 26 0.36 13.65 -14.82
CA ALA A 26 -0.14 13.10 -16.07
C ALA A 26 0.64 13.56 -17.32
N GLY A 27 1.29 14.72 -17.24
CA GLY A 27 2.16 15.25 -18.30
C GLY A 27 3.54 14.57 -18.38
N ILE A 28 3.92 13.76 -17.39
CA ILE A 28 5.17 12.98 -17.41
C ILE A 28 5.01 11.80 -18.37
N ASN A 29 6.06 11.49 -19.14
CA ASN A 29 6.07 10.28 -19.96
C ASN A 29 5.79 9.03 -19.09
N GLN A 30 4.77 8.26 -19.44
CA GLN A 30 4.30 7.12 -18.65
C GLN A 30 5.39 6.08 -18.37
N TRP A 31 6.27 5.80 -19.33
CA TRP A 31 7.38 4.86 -19.14
C TRP A 31 8.41 5.38 -18.14
N VAL A 32 8.72 6.68 -18.19
CA VAL A 32 9.62 7.34 -17.24
C VAL A 32 9.00 7.35 -15.84
N PHE A 33 7.70 7.65 -15.76
CA PHE A 33 6.97 7.66 -14.49
C PHE A 33 6.95 6.28 -13.83
N PHE A 34 6.55 5.23 -14.56
CA PHE A 34 6.55 3.87 -14.01
C PHE A 34 7.97 3.35 -13.73
N GLY A 35 8.94 3.63 -14.61
CA GLY A 35 10.34 3.27 -14.40
C GLY A 35 10.93 3.92 -13.15
N GLY A 36 10.69 5.23 -12.96
CA GLY A 36 11.09 5.98 -11.77
C GLY A 36 10.39 5.50 -10.50
N TYR A 37 9.10 5.19 -10.58
CA TYR A 37 8.34 4.58 -9.49
C TYR A 37 8.97 3.27 -9.04
N PHE A 38 9.21 2.33 -9.96
CA PHE A 38 9.82 1.04 -9.62
C PHE A 38 11.24 1.21 -9.08
N ALA A 39 12.06 2.06 -9.70
CA ALA A 39 13.42 2.33 -9.24
C ALA A 39 13.43 2.91 -7.81
N SER A 40 12.55 3.86 -7.52
CA SER A 40 12.43 4.48 -6.20
C SER A 40 11.95 3.48 -5.14
N CYS A 41 10.89 2.71 -5.44
CA CYS A 41 10.38 1.70 -4.51
C CYS A 41 11.42 0.60 -4.24
N LEU A 42 12.13 0.11 -5.27
CA LEU A 42 13.18 -0.89 -5.09
C LEU A 42 14.37 -0.35 -4.28
N ALA A 43 14.79 0.89 -4.55
CA ALA A 43 15.83 1.55 -3.76
C ALA A 43 15.39 1.74 -2.30
N GLY A 44 14.14 2.14 -2.07
CA GLY A 44 13.56 2.27 -0.74
C GLY A 44 13.56 0.95 0.03
N ILE A 45 13.03 -0.10 -0.59
CA ILE A 45 13.01 -1.48 -0.06
C ILE A 45 14.42 -1.97 0.24
N TYR A 46 15.37 -1.72 -0.65
CA TYR A 46 16.77 -2.11 -0.42
C TYR A 46 17.37 -1.40 0.81
N LEU A 47 17.13 -0.09 0.95
CA LEU A 47 17.71 0.72 2.02
C LEU A 47 17.18 0.33 3.40
N PHE A 48 15.87 0.22 3.57
CA PHE A 48 15.31 -0.10 4.88
C PHE A 48 15.49 -1.58 5.27
N ASN A 49 15.72 -2.50 4.32
CA ASN A 49 16.04 -3.89 4.65
C ASN A 49 17.53 -4.16 4.95
N THR A 50 18.43 -3.28 4.51
CA THR A 50 19.89 -3.48 4.63
C THR A 50 20.52 -2.63 5.73
N SER A 51 19.92 -1.48 6.03
CA SER A 51 20.44 -0.54 7.02
C SER A 51 19.94 -0.87 8.42
N SER A 52 20.80 -0.75 9.42
CA SER A 52 20.42 -0.72 10.84
C SER A 52 20.34 0.70 11.41
N ASN A 53 20.54 1.72 10.56
CA ASN A 53 20.48 3.13 10.93
C ASN A 53 19.07 3.68 10.66
N PRO A 54 18.35 4.14 11.70
CA PRO A 54 16.98 4.63 11.56
C PRO A 54 16.79 5.77 10.56
N LEU A 55 17.79 6.64 10.38
CA LEU A 55 17.70 7.75 9.42
C LEU A 55 17.73 7.25 7.98
N VAL A 56 18.54 6.23 7.70
CA VAL A 56 18.65 5.64 6.37
C VAL A 56 17.38 4.85 6.04
N SER A 57 16.84 4.11 7.01
CA SER A 57 15.57 3.39 6.86
C SER A 57 14.40 4.36 6.67
N PHE A 58 14.43 5.54 7.31
CA PHE A 58 13.44 6.60 7.09
C PHE A 58 13.54 7.26 5.71
N VAL A 59 14.76 7.43 5.17
CA VAL A 59 14.96 7.85 3.78
C VAL A 59 14.42 6.77 2.83
N GLY A 60 14.71 5.50 3.10
CA GLY A 60 14.16 4.37 2.35
C GLY A 60 12.63 4.37 2.36
N TYR A 61 12.02 4.65 3.51
CA TYR A 61 10.57 4.79 3.63
C TYR A 61 10.02 5.92 2.76
N ASN A 62 10.65 7.10 2.74
CA ASN A 62 10.22 8.21 1.89
C ASN A 62 10.34 7.92 0.39
N LEU A 63 11.35 7.13 -0.01
CA LEU A 63 11.48 6.62 -1.38
C LEU A 63 10.36 5.65 -1.78
N VAL A 64 9.56 5.17 -0.84
CA VAL A 64 8.32 4.43 -1.09
C VAL A 64 7.11 5.35 -0.97
N VAL A 65 7.03 6.17 0.08
CA VAL A 65 5.88 7.05 0.34
C VAL A 65 5.62 8.01 -0.81
N VAL A 66 6.66 8.70 -1.29
CA VAL A 66 6.49 9.74 -2.32
C VAL A 66 5.99 9.15 -3.65
N PRO A 67 6.60 8.10 -4.24
CA PRO A 67 6.07 7.50 -5.46
C PRO A 67 4.64 6.97 -5.32
N PHE A 68 4.30 6.34 -4.19
CA PHE A 68 2.92 5.93 -3.91
C PHE A 68 1.98 7.12 -3.84
N GLY A 69 2.40 8.24 -3.23
CA GLY A 69 1.60 9.47 -3.17
C GLY A 69 1.27 10.06 -4.54
N LEU A 70 2.19 9.96 -5.51
CA LEU A 70 1.93 10.37 -6.89
C LEU A 70 0.86 9.48 -7.55
N ILE A 71 0.93 8.16 -7.35
CA ILE A 71 -0.09 7.21 -7.84
C ILE A 71 -1.44 7.48 -7.18
N VAL A 72 -1.46 7.63 -5.86
CA VAL A 72 -2.67 7.93 -5.09
C VAL A 72 -3.31 9.22 -5.59
N ASN A 73 -2.53 10.27 -5.86
CA ASN A 73 -3.04 11.52 -6.41
C ASN A 73 -3.74 11.32 -7.76
N LEU A 74 -3.06 10.65 -8.71
CA LEU A 74 -3.64 10.36 -10.04
C LEU A 74 -4.95 9.56 -9.96
N VAL A 75 -5.06 8.63 -9.01
CA VAL A 75 -6.24 7.78 -8.85
C VAL A 75 -7.36 8.54 -8.13
N VAL A 76 -7.06 9.15 -6.98
CA VAL A 76 -8.05 9.83 -6.13
C VAL A 76 -8.73 10.97 -6.85
N HIS A 77 -8.03 11.71 -7.72
CA HIS A 77 -8.61 12.82 -8.48
C HIS A 77 -9.74 12.40 -9.45
N GLN A 78 -9.83 11.11 -9.79
CA GLN A 78 -10.86 10.57 -10.67
C GLN A 78 -12.19 10.27 -9.95
N TYR A 79 -12.22 10.37 -8.62
CA TYR A 79 -13.35 10.01 -7.78
C TYR A 79 -13.91 11.20 -7.03
N ASP A 80 -15.22 11.15 -6.71
CA ASP A 80 -15.87 12.16 -5.88
C ASP A 80 -15.22 12.22 -4.48
N PRO A 81 -14.95 13.43 -3.93
CA PRO A 81 -14.32 13.56 -2.62
C PRO A 81 -15.07 12.86 -1.48
N GLU A 82 -16.40 12.77 -1.56
CA GLU A 82 -17.22 12.05 -0.59
C GLU A 82 -16.97 10.53 -0.64
N LEU A 83 -16.85 9.97 -1.85
CA LEU A 83 -16.51 8.57 -2.05
C LEU A 83 -15.11 8.27 -1.52
N VAL A 84 -14.14 9.15 -1.78
CA VAL A 84 -12.77 9.04 -1.30
C VAL A 84 -12.74 9.01 0.23
N GLN A 85 -13.44 9.93 0.89
CA GLN A 85 -13.55 9.94 2.34
C GLN A 85 -14.20 8.68 2.90
N ALA A 86 -15.25 8.17 2.24
CA ALA A 86 -15.88 6.92 2.62
C ALA A 86 -14.91 5.73 2.49
N ALA A 87 -14.13 5.66 1.41
CA ALA A 87 -13.12 4.63 1.20
C ALA A 87 -11.99 4.70 2.24
N ILE A 88 -11.53 5.90 2.62
CA ILE A 88 -10.57 6.09 3.73
C ILE A 88 -11.14 5.53 5.03
N ARG A 89 -12.41 5.85 5.37
CA ARG A 89 -13.06 5.35 6.59
C ARG A 89 -13.15 3.83 6.60
N VAL A 90 -13.59 3.21 5.49
CA VAL A 90 -13.67 1.74 5.38
C VAL A 90 -12.30 1.12 5.51
N THR A 91 -11.28 1.67 4.83
CA THR A 91 -9.90 1.17 4.92
C THR A 91 -9.37 1.23 6.35
N ALA A 92 -9.60 2.33 7.06
CA ALA A 92 -9.19 2.48 8.46
C ALA A 92 -9.87 1.44 9.36
N LEU A 93 -11.18 1.22 9.21
CA LEU A 93 -11.92 0.21 9.97
C LEU A 93 -11.41 -1.21 9.70
N VAL A 94 -11.21 -1.55 8.44
CA VAL A 94 -10.67 -2.86 8.04
C VAL A 94 -9.24 -3.05 8.55
N THR A 95 -8.40 -2.03 8.44
CA THR A 95 -7.02 -2.06 8.96
C THR A 95 -7.00 -2.29 10.46
N MET A 96 -7.80 -1.55 11.24
CA MET A 96 -7.91 -1.74 12.69
C MET A 96 -8.40 -3.15 13.05
N LEU A 97 -9.37 -3.68 12.32
CA LEU A 97 -9.84 -5.05 12.49
C LEU A 97 -8.72 -6.05 12.22
N MET A 98 -8.00 -5.92 11.10
CA MET A 98 -6.92 -6.84 10.74
C MET A 98 -5.73 -6.76 11.71
N MET A 99 -5.38 -5.56 12.21
CA MET A 99 -4.36 -5.41 13.25
C MET A 99 -4.80 -6.09 14.56
N THR A 100 -6.08 -5.93 14.94
CA THR A 100 -6.63 -6.62 16.11
C THR A 100 -6.57 -8.14 15.96
N LEU A 101 -6.99 -8.66 14.80
CA LEU A 101 -6.92 -10.09 14.49
C LEU A 101 -5.46 -10.59 14.42
N GLY A 102 -4.54 -9.80 13.87
CA GLY A 102 -3.10 -10.12 13.82
C GLY A 102 -2.48 -10.22 15.21
N SER A 103 -2.91 -9.39 16.16
CA SER A 103 -2.51 -9.49 17.57
C SER A 103 -3.07 -10.74 18.25
N ILE A 104 -4.33 -11.11 17.99
CA ILE A 104 -5.01 -12.23 18.66
C ILE A 104 -4.60 -13.59 18.06
N PHE A 105 -4.43 -13.66 16.74
CA PHE A 105 -4.17 -14.89 15.99
C PHE A 105 -2.88 -14.84 15.13
N PRO A 106 -1.71 -14.49 15.70
CA PRO A 106 -0.49 -14.29 14.92
C PRO A 106 -0.05 -15.55 14.16
N SER A 107 -0.19 -16.73 14.76
CA SER A 107 0.19 -18.01 14.15
C SER A 107 -0.68 -18.40 12.94
N PHE A 108 -1.89 -17.85 12.82
CA PHE A 108 -2.73 -18.06 11.63
C PHE A 108 -2.13 -17.31 10.44
N PHE A 109 -1.81 -16.02 10.63
CA PHE A 109 -1.25 -15.18 9.58
C PHE A 109 0.11 -15.68 9.09
N GLU A 110 0.96 -16.18 10.00
CA GLU A 110 2.24 -16.80 9.64
C GLU A 110 2.09 -18.04 8.76
N LYS A 111 1.02 -18.84 8.95
CA LYS A 111 0.77 -20.03 8.14
C LYS A 111 0.28 -19.69 6.74
N ILE A 112 -0.49 -18.61 6.58
CA ILE A 112 -1.11 -18.26 5.29
C ILE A 112 -0.24 -17.36 4.41
N VAL A 113 0.82 -16.72 4.95
CA VAL A 113 1.64 -15.75 4.19
C VAL A 113 2.24 -16.33 2.90
N GLY A 114 2.63 -17.61 2.90
CA GLY A 114 3.14 -18.27 1.70
C GLY A 114 2.07 -18.37 0.60
N ALA A 115 0.83 -18.71 0.98
CA ALA A 115 -0.30 -18.75 0.06
C ALA A 115 -0.71 -17.34 -0.40
N LEU A 116 -0.68 -16.35 0.49
CA LEU A 116 -0.93 -14.94 0.14
C LEU A 116 0.08 -14.43 -0.90
N THR A 117 1.35 -14.78 -0.74
CA THR A 117 2.42 -14.40 -1.67
C THR A 117 2.23 -15.03 -3.04
N LEU A 118 1.92 -16.32 -3.09
CA LEU A 118 1.62 -16.99 -4.35
C LEU A 118 0.36 -16.40 -5.02
N ALA A 119 -0.67 -16.10 -4.23
CA ALA A 119 -1.90 -15.50 -4.72
C ALA A 119 -1.66 -14.09 -5.27
N LEU A 120 -0.87 -13.25 -4.59
CA LEU A 120 -0.52 -11.91 -5.06
C LEU A 120 0.23 -11.97 -6.40
N LEU A 121 1.23 -12.86 -6.52
CA LEU A 121 1.96 -13.04 -7.77
C LEU A 121 1.05 -13.53 -8.91
N ALA A 122 0.17 -14.48 -8.64
CA ALA A 122 -0.78 -14.98 -9.63
C ALA A 122 -1.74 -13.87 -10.10
N VAL A 123 -2.27 -13.07 -9.17
CA VAL A 123 -3.13 -11.93 -9.51
C VAL A 123 -2.37 -10.91 -10.34
N ILE A 124 -1.13 -10.56 -10.01
CA ILE A 124 -0.34 -9.60 -10.80
C ILE A 124 -0.22 -10.10 -12.25
N VAL A 125 0.08 -11.38 -12.46
CA VAL A 125 0.15 -11.98 -13.81
C VAL A 125 -1.21 -11.89 -14.50
N VAL A 126 -2.30 -12.21 -13.82
CA VAL A 126 -3.66 -12.12 -14.37
C VAL A 126 -4.01 -10.69 -14.74
N GLU A 127 -3.77 -9.70 -13.88
CA GLU A 127 -4.07 -8.29 -14.17
C GLU A 127 -3.27 -7.76 -15.35
N VAL A 128 -1.99 -8.12 -15.47
CA VAL A 128 -1.16 -7.76 -16.63
C VAL A 128 -1.75 -8.39 -17.90
N VAL A 129 -2.09 -9.68 -17.87
CA VAL A 129 -2.72 -10.37 -19.02
C VAL A 129 -4.06 -9.74 -19.40
N GLU A 130 -4.91 -9.44 -18.41
CA GLU A 130 -6.21 -8.83 -18.65
C GLU A 130 -6.11 -7.44 -19.27
N ILE A 131 -5.20 -6.60 -18.79
CA ILE A 131 -5.00 -5.25 -19.31
C ILE A 131 -4.42 -5.29 -20.73
N PHE A 132 -3.36 -6.07 -20.96
CA PHE A 132 -2.61 -6.03 -22.22
C PHE A 132 -3.18 -6.93 -23.33
N ILE A 133 -3.86 -8.02 -23.00
CA ILE A 133 -4.40 -8.97 -23.99
C ILE A 133 -5.90 -8.74 -24.20
N PHE A 134 -6.67 -8.65 -23.12
CA PHE A 134 -8.13 -8.64 -23.19
C PHE A 134 -8.75 -7.24 -23.15
N GLY A 135 -8.04 -6.25 -22.61
CA GLY A 135 -8.56 -4.90 -22.42
C GLY A 135 -9.76 -4.82 -21.47
N ILE A 136 -9.96 -5.85 -20.63
CA ILE A 136 -11.11 -5.98 -19.71
C ILE A 136 -10.58 -5.90 -18.28
N HIS A 137 -11.36 -5.30 -17.38
CA HIS A 137 -11.10 -5.37 -15.95
C HIS A 137 -12.24 -6.11 -15.24
N HIS A 138 -11.92 -7.24 -14.61
CA HIS A 138 -12.94 -8.00 -13.88
C HIS A 138 -13.22 -7.42 -12.50
N GLY A 139 -14.53 -7.31 -12.21
CA GLY A 139 -15.06 -6.90 -10.92
C GLY A 139 -14.43 -7.63 -9.73
N VAL A 140 -14.33 -8.95 -9.87
CA VAL A 140 -13.99 -9.90 -8.82
C VAL A 140 -12.53 -9.77 -8.37
N ILE A 141 -11.63 -9.41 -9.28
CA ILE A 141 -10.20 -9.28 -8.98
C ILE A 141 -9.94 -8.18 -7.94
N ASP A 142 -10.78 -7.14 -7.93
CA ASP A 142 -10.67 -6.10 -6.90
C ASP A 142 -10.91 -6.65 -5.49
N TRP A 143 -11.95 -7.46 -5.33
CA TRP A 143 -12.27 -8.10 -4.05
C TRP A 143 -11.20 -9.10 -3.61
N ILE A 144 -10.66 -9.88 -4.54
CA ILE A 144 -9.59 -10.85 -4.25
C ILE A 144 -8.37 -10.13 -3.69
N VAL A 145 -7.92 -9.07 -4.35
CA VAL A 145 -6.72 -8.33 -3.93
C VAL A 145 -6.95 -7.55 -2.65
N ALA A 146 -8.14 -6.98 -2.44
CA ALA A 146 -8.48 -6.40 -1.15
C ALA A 146 -8.35 -7.45 -0.03
N GLY A 147 -8.85 -8.68 -0.25
CA GLY A 147 -8.69 -9.78 0.70
C GLY A 147 -7.23 -10.17 0.94
N ILE A 148 -6.39 -10.18 -0.11
CA ILE A 148 -4.95 -10.46 0.01
C ILE A 148 -4.26 -9.41 0.88
N PHE A 149 -4.46 -8.12 0.61
CA PHE A 149 -3.86 -7.04 1.39
C PHE A 149 -4.38 -6.98 2.84
N CYS A 150 -5.65 -7.32 3.08
CA CYS A 150 -6.13 -7.55 4.45
C CYS A 150 -5.31 -8.61 5.16
N GLY A 151 -5.04 -9.73 4.49
CA GLY A 151 -4.19 -10.82 5.00
C GLY A 151 -2.77 -10.35 5.33
N TYR A 152 -2.16 -9.55 4.45
CA TYR A 152 -0.83 -8.97 4.67
C TYR A 152 -0.80 -7.99 5.85
N ILE A 153 -1.78 -7.09 5.99
CA ILE A 153 -1.87 -6.19 7.15
C ILE A 153 -1.88 -6.99 8.47
N GLY A 154 -2.67 -8.06 8.54
CA GLY A 154 -2.72 -8.92 9.72
C GLY A 154 -1.38 -9.61 9.99
N TYR A 155 -0.71 -10.09 8.95
CA TYR A 155 0.62 -10.72 9.03
C TYR A 155 1.71 -9.74 9.45
N ASP A 156 1.82 -8.59 8.80
CA ASP A 156 2.88 -7.62 9.06
C ASP A 156 2.72 -6.99 10.44
N TRP A 157 1.48 -6.78 10.90
CA TRP A 157 1.24 -6.36 12.28
C TRP A 157 1.61 -7.46 13.29
N ALA A 158 1.23 -8.72 13.03
CA ALA A 158 1.62 -9.84 13.87
C ALA A 158 3.15 -9.98 13.97
N ARG A 159 3.86 -9.83 12.85
CA ARG A 159 5.32 -9.82 12.78
C ARG A 159 5.92 -8.63 13.52
N ALA A 160 5.38 -7.43 13.34
CA ALA A 160 5.85 -6.22 14.00
C ALA A 160 5.78 -6.30 15.54
N ASN A 161 4.81 -7.05 16.08
CA ASN A 161 4.69 -7.28 17.53
C ASN A 161 5.70 -8.30 18.08
N LYS A 162 6.39 -9.06 17.22
CA LYS A 162 7.37 -10.08 17.63
C LYS A 162 8.81 -9.58 17.55
N ILE A 163 9.08 -8.55 16.76
CA ILE A 163 10.43 -7.99 16.60
C ILE A 163 10.77 -7.00 17.73
N PRO A 164 12.05 -6.81 18.06
CA PRO A 164 12.46 -5.87 19.11
C PRO A 164 11.99 -4.44 18.84
N TYR A 165 11.56 -3.73 19.89
CA TYR A 165 11.11 -2.34 19.79
C TYR A 165 12.27 -1.36 19.62
N THR A 166 12.80 -1.26 18.40
CA THR A 166 13.79 -0.25 17.99
C THR A 166 13.15 0.76 17.04
N LEU A 167 13.76 1.94 16.89
CA LEU A 167 13.27 2.95 15.95
C LEU A 167 13.34 2.46 14.50
N ASP A 168 14.40 1.73 14.16
CA ASP A 168 14.64 1.11 12.86
C ASP A 168 13.54 0.11 12.49
N ASN A 169 13.31 -0.89 13.37
CA ASN A 169 12.24 -1.87 13.21
C ASN A 169 10.84 -1.23 13.15
N ALA A 170 10.65 -0.11 13.84
CA ALA A 170 9.39 0.63 13.78
C ALA A 170 9.17 1.30 12.41
N VAL A 171 10.24 1.79 11.77
CA VAL A 171 10.18 2.33 10.41
C VAL A 171 9.93 1.22 9.40
N ASP A 172 10.63 0.10 9.50
CA ASP A 172 10.47 -1.01 8.55
C ASP A 172 9.08 -1.63 8.62
N SER A 173 8.57 -1.84 9.84
CA SER A 173 7.22 -2.33 10.06
C SER A 173 6.17 -1.35 9.56
N ALA A 174 6.40 -0.04 9.76
CA ALA A 174 5.51 0.99 9.24
C ALA A 174 5.56 1.05 7.70
N ALA A 175 6.72 0.84 7.08
CA ALA A 175 6.85 0.82 5.63
C ALA A 175 6.04 -0.33 5.00
N ALA A 176 6.16 -1.54 5.57
CA ALA A 176 5.41 -2.71 5.14
C ALA A 176 3.89 -2.49 5.26
N LEU A 177 3.44 -2.11 6.46
CA LEU A 177 2.02 -1.83 6.73
C LEU A 177 1.48 -0.68 5.87
N TYR A 178 2.27 0.38 5.65
CA TYR A 178 1.87 1.50 4.80
C TYR A 178 1.58 1.04 3.37
N MET A 179 2.46 0.22 2.77
CA MET A 179 2.27 -0.28 1.41
C MET A 179 0.98 -1.09 1.30
N ASP A 180 0.71 -1.98 2.25
CA ASP A 180 -0.52 -2.78 2.24
C ASP A 180 -1.77 -1.92 2.43
N ILE A 181 -1.74 -0.97 3.36
CA ILE A 181 -2.87 -0.09 3.64
C ILE A 181 -3.20 0.79 2.43
N ILE A 182 -2.19 1.34 1.74
CA ILE A 182 -2.42 2.15 0.53
C ILE A 182 -2.98 1.29 -0.61
N ASN A 183 -2.44 0.08 -0.81
CA ASN A 183 -2.97 -0.82 -1.84
C ASN A 183 -4.41 -1.26 -1.53
N LEU A 184 -4.71 -1.58 -0.27
CA LEU A 184 -6.07 -1.86 0.19
C LEU A 184 -6.98 -0.66 -0.05
N PHE A 185 -6.54 0.55 0.28
CA PHE A 185 -7.31 1.79 0.06
C PHE A 185 -7.66 1.98 -1.42
N LEU A 186 -6.67 1.90 -2.32
CA LEU A 186 -6.90 2.06 -3.76
C LEU A 186 -7.90 1.02 -4.27
N ARG A 187 -7.84 -0.20 -3.73
CA ARG A 187 -8.77 -1.28 -4.11
C ARG A 187 -10.18 -1.06 -3.58
N ILE A 188 -10.33 -0.65 -2.32
CA ILE A 188 -11.62 -0.30 -1.72
C ILE A 188 -12.24 0.87 -2.49
N LEU A 189 -11.46 1.92 -2.79
CA LEU A 189 -11.92 3.06 -3.57
C LEU A 189 -12.45 2.63 -4.94
N ARG A 190 -11.72 1.75 -5.63
CA ARG A 190 -12.14 1.20 -6.93
C ARG A 190 -13.42 0.38 -6.82
N ILE A 191 -13.54 -0.48 -5.80
CA ILE A 191 -14.75 -1.28 -5.53
C ILE A 191 -15.96 -0.38 -5.30
N MET A 192 -15.81 0.64 -4.44
CA MET A 192 -16.90 1.55 -4.09
C MET A 192 -17.28 2.48 -5.23
N GLY A 193 -16.32 2.88 -6.06
CA GLY A 193 -16.53 3.79 -7.19
C GLY A 193 -17.06 3.12 -8.46
N ARG A 194 -17.18 1.79 -8.49
CA ARG A 194 -17.89 1.11 -9.57
C ARG A 194 -19.38 1.42 -9.48
N LYS A 195 -19.86 2.22 -10.44
CA LYS A 195 -21.30 2.41 -10.67
C LYS A 195 -21.92 1.03 -10.95
N LYS A 196 -22.96 0.68 -10.20
CA LYS A 196 -23.86 -0.42 -10.55
C LYS A 196 -24.66 -0.08 -11.79
#